data_AF-A0A4Y1ZFE4-F1
#
_entry.id   AF-A0A4Y1ZFE4-F1
#
_cell.length_a   1.000
_cell.length_b   1.000
_cell.length_c   1.000
_cell.angle_alpha   90.00
_cell.angle_beta   90.00
_cell.angle_gamma   90.00
#
_symmetry.space_group_name_H-M   'P 1'
#
loop_
_entity.id
_entity.type
_entity.pdbx_description
1 polymer ?
#
loop_
_entity_poly.entity_id
_entity_poly.type
_entity_poly.pdbx_seq_one_letter_code
_entity_poly.pdbx_strand_id
1 'polypeptide(L)'
;MWKKLSTCSLIDSPKLTDNQTDHGKLERNSAAGGKNVYLKDVQDWEKRFYEKRGWKDLPPYIRVGFLMEEIGEVSRAVRASEIGRDHPDEEKMTKKEVRENLAEELGDVLSNVAILADLYGMTLEEVVQVHRKKLMKRYHETIN
;
A
#
# COMPACT_ATOMS: atom_id res chain seq x y z
N MET A 1 -7.20 16.16 -1.18
CA MET A 1 -7.23 17.54 -0.60
C MET A 1 -6.21 17.71 0.54
N TRP A 2 -5.29 16.76 0.76
CA TRP A 2 -4.21 16.87 1.75
C TRP A 2 -2.79 16.75 1.16
N LYS A 3 -2.59 16.46 -0.14
CA LYS A 3 -1.29 16.61 -0.82
C LYS A 3 -0.74 18.06 -0.81
N LYS A 4 -1.56 19.06 -0.41
CA LYS A 4 -1.16 20.48 -0.29
C LYS A 4 -0.86 20.96 1.14
N LEU A 5 -1.11 20.16 2.18
CA LEU A 5 -0.82 20.56 3.57
C LEU A 5 0.57 20.15 4.07
N SER A 6 1.36 19.46 3.24
CA SER A 6 2.76 19.09 3.56
C SER A 6 3.78 20.23 3.42
N THR A 7 3.35 21.49 3.31
CA THR A 7 4.26 22.66 3.22
C THR A 7 4.29 23.51 4.48
N CYS A 8 3.75 23.03 5.60
CA CYS A 8 3.94 23.69 6.89
C CYS A 8 5.39 23.44 7.38
N SER A 9 6.22 24.44 7.17
CA SER A 9 7.58 24.58 7.69
C SER A 9 7.63 24.29 9.18
N LEU A 10 8.26 23.18 9.58
CA LEU A 10 8.94 22.97 10.88
C LEU A 10 9.52 21.53 11.00
N ILE A 11 10.14 20.99 9.95
CA ILE A 11 11.08 19.86 10.11
C ILE A 11 12.16 20.00 9.02
N ASP A 12 13.26 20.67 9.36
CA ASP A 12 14.45 20.65 8.51
C ASP A 12 15.00 19.21 8.46
N SER A 13 15.04 18.64 7.26
CA SER A 13 15.63 17.31 7.03
C SER A 13 17.15 17.40 7.19
N PRO A 14 17.80 16.56 8.02
CA PRO A 14 19.25 16.57 8.13
C PRO A 14 19.88 16.11 6.81
N LYS A 15 20.84 16.90 6.30
CA LYS A 15 21.71 16.50 5.19
C LYS A 15 22.60 15.35 5.69
N LEU A 16 22.38 14.15 5.18
CA LEU A 16 23.28 13.03 5.41
C LEU A 16 24.50 13.19 4.51
N THR A 17 25.67 13.33 5.14
CA THR A 17 26.98 13.22 4.50
C THR A 17 27.31 11.75 4.26
N ASP A 18 27.85 11.44 3.08
CA ASP A 18 28.42 10.14 2.74
C ASP A 18 29.49 9.69 3.74
N ASN A 19 29.49 8.39 4.08
CA ASN A 19 30.69 7.56 4.16
C ASN A 19 30.33 6.05 4.29
N GLN A 20 30.70 5.30 3.24
CA GLN A 20 31.37 3.98 3.19
C GLN A 20 31.43 3.15 4.48
N THR A 21 31.33 1.81 4.53
CA THR A 21 31.26 0.67 3.59
C THR A 21 31.02 -0.55 4.49
N ASP A 22 30.17 -1.51 4.12
CA ASP A 22 30.40 -2.90 4.52
C ASP A 22 30.05 -3.86 3.38
N HIS A 23 31.04 -4.67 3.03
CA HIS A 23 31.04 -5.60 1.92
C HIS A 23 30.39 -6.91 2.38
N GLY A 24 29.07 -7.03 2.18
CA GLY A 24 28.32 -8.26 2.39
C GLY A 24 27.65 -8.74 1.10
N LYS A 25 28.40 -9.45 0.25
CA LYS A 25 27.95 -10.31 -0.87
C LYS A 25 26.63 -9.93 -1.57
N LEU A 26 26.75 -9.14 -2.63
CA LEU A 26 25.76 -9.09 -3.71
C LEU A 26 25.96 -10.31 -4.61
N GLU A 27 25.17 -11.36 -4.38
CA GLU A 27 25.01 -12.42 -5.38
C GLU A 27 24.33 -11.86 -6.62
N ARG A 28 24.98 -12.09 -7.75
CA ARG A 28 24.53 -11.71 -9.09
C ARG A 28 23.65 -12.80 -9.69
N ASN A 29 22.62 -12.35 -10.39
CA ASN A 29 21.90 -12.97 -11.51
C ASN A 29 20.80 -13.99 -11.20
N SER A 30 19.55 -13.55 -11.42
CA SER A 30 18.58 -14.29 -12.23
C SER A 30 17.65 -13.31 -12.95
N ALA A 31 17.70 -13.36 -14.29
CA ALA A 31 16.80 -12.59 -15.15
C ALA A 31 15.36 -13.13 -15.03
N ALA A 32 14.39 -12.21 -14.97
CA ALA A 32 12.94 -12.43 -15.01
C ALA A 32 12.30 -13.22 -13.84
N GLY A 33 12.92 -13.22 -12.65
CA GLY A 33 12.31 -13.76 -11.43
C GLY A 33 11.78 -12.66 -10.53
N GLY A 34 10.49 -12.32 -10.64
CA GLY A 34 9.83 -11.53 -9.59
C GLY A 34 9.98 -12.26 -8.26
N LYS A 35 10.61 -11.64 -7.25
CA LYS A 35 10.67 -12.22 -5.91
C LYS A 35 9.23 -12.51 -5.46
N ASN A 36 8.98 -13.71 -4.95
CA ASN A 36 7.72 -13.97 -4.24
C ASN A 36 7.62 -12.99 -3.08
N VAL A 37 6.55 -12.21 -3.06
CA VAL A 37 6.23 -11.29 -1.96
C VAL A 37 5.21 -12.01 -1.08
N TYR A 38 5.58 -12.31 0.16
CA TYR A 38 4.67 -12.92 1.12
C TYR A 38 3.90 -11.84 1.90
N LEU A 39 2.71 -12.15 2.41
CA LEU A 39 1.89 -11.17 3.16
C LEU A 39 2.64 -10.60 4.38
N LYS A 40 3.41 -11.44 5.06
CA LYS A 40 4.35 -11.03 6.10
C LYS A 40 5.39 -10.02 5.60
N ASP A 41 5.94 -10.19 4.40
CA ASP A 41 6.92 -9.25 3.85
C ASP A 41 6.30 -7.89 3.57
N VAL A 42 5.05 -7.88 3.07
CA VAL A 42 4.26 -6.65 2.90
C VAL A 42 4.08 -5.96 4.24
N GLN A 43 3.52 -6.67 5.24
CA GLN A 43 3.24 -6.08 6.54
C GLN A 43 4.51 -5.58 7.25
N ASP A 44 5.62 -6.34 7.19
CA ASP A 44 6.90 -5.95 7.76
C ASP A 44 7.50 -4.73 7.04
N TRP A 45 7.37 -4.66 5.71
CA TRP A 45 7.83 -3.50 4.93
C TRP A 45 7.02 -2.25 5.30
N GLU A 46 5.69 -2.35 5.35
CA GLU A 46 4.80 -1.26 5.74
C GLU A 46 5.12 -0.76 7.14
N LYS A 47 5.22 -1.68 8.11
CA LYS A 47 5.58 -1.37 9.48
C LYS A 47 6.87 -0.56 9.57
N ARG A 48 7.94 -1.02 8.92
CA ARG A 48 9.24 -0.32 8.91
C ARG A 48 9.17 1.03 8.19
N PHE A 49 8.41 1.12 7.11
CA PHE A 49 8.28 2.36 6.34
C PHE A 49 7.53 3.45 7.13
N TYR A 50 6.50 3.05 7.87
CA TYR A 50 5.64 3.95 8.66
C TYR A 50 6.24 4.28 10.04
N GLU A 51 6.97 3.35 10.68
CA GLU A 51 7.71 3.59 11.92
C GLU A 51 8.74 4.72 11.77
N LYS A 52 9.47 4.74 10.66
CA LYS A 52 10.47 5.78 10.36
C LYS A 52 9.90 7.19 10.26
N ARG A 53 8.57 7.34 10.13
CA ARG A 53 7.89 8.62 9.94
C ARG A 53 7.03 9.05 11.13
N GLY A 54 7.04 8.28 12.23
CA GLY A 54 6.20 8.56 13.41
C GLY A 54 4.70 8.37 13.16
N TRP A 55 4.31 7.76 12.04
CA TRP A 55 2.89 7.66 11.70
C TRP A 55 2.15 6.65 12.57
N LYS A 56 2.85 5.78 13.31
CA LYS A 56 2.24 4.92 14.33
C LYS A 56 1.56 5.70 15.46
N ASP A 57 1.90 6.96 15.63
CA ASP A 57 1.33 7.82 16.66
C ASP A 57 -0.08 8.32 16.29
N LEU A 58 -0.51 8.11 15.04
CA LEU A 58 -1.87 8.44 14.61
C LEU A 58 -2.88 7.41 15.12
N PRO A 59 -3.96 7.85 15.80
CA PRO A 59 -5.01 6.95 16.27
C PRO A 59 -5.66 6.15 15.11
N PRO A 60 -6.07 4.89 15.35
CA PRO A 60 -6.68 4.05 14.32
C PRO A 60 -7.88 4.70 13.59
N TYR A 61 -8.71 5.48 14.30
CA TYR A 61 -9.88 6.13 13.69
C TYR A 61 -9.51 7.18 12.63
N ILE A 62 -8.36 7.85 12.76
CA ILE A 62 -7.84 8.77 11.75
C ILE A 62 -7.41 7.99 10.50
N ARG A 63 -6.81 6.82 10.68
CA ARG A 63 -6.36 5.96 9.58
C ARG A 63 -7.50 5.39 8.75
N VAL A 64 -8.65 5.16 9.37
CA VAL A 64 -9.87 4.82 8.60
C VAL A 64 -10.23 5.95 7.63
N GLY A 65 -9.97 7.21 8.00
CA GLY A 65 -10.11 8.35 7.08
C GLY A 65 -9.20 8.24 5.85
N PHE A 66 -7.92 7.90 6.04
CA PHE A 66 -6.99 7.68 4.92
C PHE A 66 -7.40 6.49 4.06
N LEU A 67 -7.79 5.37 4.69
CA LEU A 67 -8.33 4.22 3.97
C LEU A 67 -9.51 4.61 3.07
N MET A 68 -10.41 5.47 3.54
CA MET A 68 -11.54 5.96 2.74
C MET A 68 -11.10 6.87 1.58
N GLU A 69 -10.03 7.65 1.74
CA GLU A 69 -9.42 8.43 0.64
C GLU A 69 -8.88 7.48 -0.44
N GLU A 70 -8.11 6.45 -0.06
CA GLU A 70 -7.55 5.47 -1.01
C GLU A 70 -8.64 4.66 -1.72
N ILE A 71 -9.72 4.29 -1.03
CA ILE A 71 -10.88 3.64 -1.66
C ILE A 71 -11.51 4.55 -2.73
N GLY A 72 -11.55 5.86 -2.49
CA GLY A 72 -11.99 6.84 -3.48
C GLY A 72 -11.06 6.91 -4.68
N GLU A 73 -9.75 6.86 -4.46
CA GLU A 73 -8.75 6.86 -5.53
C GLU A 73 -8.83 5.56 -6.36
N VAL A 74 -9.01 4.40 -5.72
CA VAL A 74 -9.31 3.12 -6.40
C VAL A 74 -10.57 3.23 -7.25
N SER A 75 -11.64 3.82 -6.72
CA SER A 75 -12.89 4.00 -7.47
C SER A 75 -12.66 4.83 -8.75
N ARG A 76 -11.88 5.91 -8.64
CA ARG A 76 -11.47 6.76 -9.76
C ARG A 76 -10.63 5.97 -10.78
N ALA A 77 -9.67 5.17 -10.33
CA ALA A 77 -8.80 4.37 -11.19
C ALA A 77 -9.56 3.25 -11.94
N VAL A 78 -10.48 2.56 -11.26
CA VAL A 78 -11.36 1.56 -11.89
C VAL A 78 -12.21 2.23 -12.97
N ARG A 79 -12.83 3.37 -12.67
CA ARG A 79 -13.63 4.10 -13.66
C ARG A 79 -12.81 4.48 -14.90
N ALA A 80 -11.57 4.95 -14.71
CA ALA A 80 -10.65 5.25 -15.80
C ALA A 80 -10.31 4.00 -16.64
N SER A 81 -10.19 2.82 -16.01
CA SER A 81 -9.95 1.54 -16.68
C SER A 81 -11.14 1.03 -17.49
N GLU A 82 -12.36 1.18 -16.96
CA GLU A 82 -13.56 0.60 -17.56
C GLU A 82 -14.16 1.48 -18.66
N ILE A 83 -14.37 2.77 -18.37
CA ILE A 83 -15.12 3.69 -19.24
C ILE A 83 -14.32 4.94 -19.63
N GLY A 84 -13.08 5.06 -19.18
CA GLY A 84 -12.23 6.21 -19.42
C GLY A 84 -12.53 7.41 -18.52
N ARG A 85 -11.69 8.45 -18.63
CA ARG A 85 -11.91 9.76 -18.01
C ARG A 85 -12.48 10.70 -19.06
N ASP A 86 -13.66 11.23 -18.76
CA ASP A 86 -14.35 12.24 -19.57
C ASP A 86 -14.33 13.55 -18.80
N HIS A 87 -13.12 14.07 -18.57
CA HIS A 87 -12.91 15.39 -17.99
C HIS A 87 -12.19 16.25 -19.03
N PRO A 88 -12.75 17.42 -19.40
CA PRO A 88 -12.21 18.23 -20.50
C PRO A 88 -10.77 18.71 -20.26
N ASP A 89 -10.36 18.82 -18.99
CA ASP A 89 -9.03 19.30 -18.60
C ASP A 89 -8.01 18.19 -18.27
N GLU A 90 -8.32 16.91 -18.51
CA GLU A 90 -7.41 15.81 -18.19
C GLU A 90 -6.81 15.16 -19.44
N GLU A 91 -5.48 14.98 -19.44
CA GLU A 91 -4.79 14.25 -20.48
C GLU A 91 -5.24 12.78 -20.50
N LYS A 92 -5.40 12.23 -21.72
CA LYS A 92 -5.76 10.83 -21.89
C LYS A 92 -4.58 9.95 -21.52
N MET A 93 -4.75 9.18 -20.44
CA MET A 93 -3.80 8.15 -20.05
C MET A 93 -3.75 7.02 -21.07
N THR A 94 -2.56 6.47 -21.28
CA THR A 94 -2.37 5.21 -22.00
C THR A 94 -2.89 4.03 -21.18
N LYS A 95 -3.19 2.90 -21.84
CA LYS A 95 -3.61 1.67 -21.16
C LYS A 95 -2.61 1.21 -20.09
N LYS A 96 -1.32 1.44 -20.32
CA LYS A 96 -0.26 1.09 -19.39
C LYS A 96 -0.35 1.95 -18.12
N GLU A 97 -0.43 3.27 -18.28
CA GLU A 97 -0.55 4.20 -17.16
C GLU A 97 -1.83 3.97 -16.35
N VAL A 98 -2.95 3.64 -17.01
CA VAL A 98 -4.20 3.30 -16.31
C VAL A 98 -4.03 2.06 -15.44
N ARG A 99 -3.35 1.03 -15.96
CA ARG A 99 -3.06 -0.20 -15.20
C ARG A 99 -2.10 0.08 -14.04
N GLU A 100 -1.06 0.86 -14.27
CA GLU A 100 -0.08 1.22 -13.23
C GLU A 100 -0.74 2.03 -12.12
N ASN A 101 -1.57 3.03 -12.47
CA ASN A 101 -2.35 3.79 -11.50
C ASN A 101 -3.28 2.86 -10.71
N LEU A 102 -4.06 1.99 -11.35
CA LEU A 102 -4.92 1.07 -10.61
C LEU A 102 -4.14 0.17 -9.64
N ALA A 103 -2.95 -0.30 -10.05
CA ALA A 103 -2.11 -1.11 -9.17
C ALA A 103 -1.57 -0.30 -7.97
N GLU A 104 -1.22 0.97 -8.17
CA GLU A 104 -0.81 1.90 -7.11
C GLU A 104 -1.94 2.10 -6.08
N GLU A 105 -3.13 2.49 -6.54
CA GLU A 105 -4.25 2.78 -5.63
C GLU A 105 -4.71 1.52 -4.85
N LEU A 106 -4.69 0.34 -5.49
CA LEU A 106 -4.96 -0.93 -4.81
C LEU A 106 -3.88 -1.27 -3.77
N GLY A 107 -2.63 -0.91 -4.06
CA GLY A 107 -1.51 -0.99 -3.13
C GLY A 107 -1.74 -0.13 -1.90
N ASP A 108 -2.14 1.13 -2.08
CA ASP A 108 -2.37 2.08 -0.99
C ASP A 108 -3.52 1.64 -0.06
N VAL A 109 -4.57 1.04 -0.61
CA VAL A 109 -5.62 0.37 0.19
C VAL A 109 -5.04 -0.79 1.00
N LEU A 110 -4.24 -1.66 0.38
CA LEU A 110 -3.63 -2.80 1.06
C LEU A 110 -2.69 -2.36 2.19
N SER A 111 -1.87 -1.33 1.96
CA SER A 111 -0.97 -0.76 2.96
C SER A 111 -1.73 -0.24 4.17
N ASN A 112 -2.83 0.50 3.96
CA ASN A 112 -3.69 0.97 5.05
C ASN A 112 -4.31 -0.18 5.86
N VAL A 113 -4.76 -1.25 5.19
CA VAL A 113 -5.26 -2.45 5.87
C VAL A 113 -4.15 -3.15 6.67
N ALA A 114 -2.95 -3.27 6.13
CA ALA A 114 -1.79 -3.89 6.79
C ALA A 114 -1.42 -3.18 8.09
N ILE A 115 -1.45 -1.84 8.07
CA ILE A 115 -1.13 -1.01 9.24
C ILE A 115 -2.24 -1.08 10.28
N LEU A 116 -3.51 -1.03 9.86
CA LEU A 116 -4.62 -1.23 10.78
C LEU A 116 -4.52 -2.60 11.47
N ALA A 117 -4.16 -3.65 10.74
CA ALA A 117 -3.91 -4.96 11.33
C ALA A 117 -2.78 -4.91 12.38
N ASP A 118 -1.62 -4.32 12.07
CA ASP A 118 -0.51 -4.18 13.02
C ASP A 118 -0.92 -3.39 14.28
N LEU A 119 -1.69 -2.30 14.13
CA LEU A 119 -2.17 -1.48 15.26
C LEU A 119 -3.11 -2.23 16.20
N TYR A 120 -3.86 -3.20 15.68
CA TYR A 120 -4.73 -4.07 16.48
C TYR A 120 -4.06 -5.42 16.85
N GLY A 121 -2.75 -5.56 16.60
CA GLY A 121 -1.99 -6.76 16.98
C GLY A 121 -2.33 -7.99 16.14
N MET A 122 -2.76 -7.81 14.90
CA MET A 122 -3.10 -8.87 13.95
C MET A 122 -2.11 -8.91 12.77
N THR A 123 -1.83 -10.11 12.29
CA THR A 123 -1.14 -10.32 11.01
C THR A 123 -2.11 -10.27 9.83
N LEU A 124 -1.63 -9.90 8.64
CA LEU A 124 -2.46 -9.98 7.42
C LEU A 124 -2.91 -11.42 7.14
N GLU A 125 -2.06 -12.41 7.41
CA GLU A 125 -2.40 -13.83 7.30
C GLU A 125 -3.59 -14.21 8.17
N GLU A 126 -3.61 -13.79 9.45
CA GLU A 126 -4.73 -14.03 10.35
C GLU A 126 -6.02 -13.40 9.82
N VAL A 127 -5.96 -12.15 9.36
CA VAL A 127 -7.12 -11.44 8.77
C VAL A 127 -7.70 -12.22 7.58
N VAL A 128 -6.83 -12.64 6.64
CA VAL A 128 -7.24 -13.40 5.46
C VAL A 128 -7.80 -14.77 5.84
N GLN A 129 -7.16 -15.48 6.78
CA GLN A 129 -7.61 -16.80 7.23
C GLN A 129 -8.98 -16.74 7.90
N VAL A 130 -9.22 -15.76 8.78
CA VAL A 130 -10.51 -15.55 9.43
C VAL A 130 -11.60 -15.26 8.39
N HIS A 131 -11.31 -14.39 7.42
CA HIS A 131 -12.23 -14.09 6.33
C HIS A 131 -12.58 -15.31 5.48
N ARG A 132 -11.58 -16.09 5.04
CA ARG A 132 -11.76 -17.32 4.27
C ARG A 132 -12.58 -18.35 5.02
N LYS A 133 -12.25 -18.63 6.29
CA LYS A 133 -13.01 -19.57 7.14
C LYS A 133 -14.49 -19.15 7.26
N LYS A 134 -14.77 -17.85 7.40
CA LYS A 134 -16.14 -17.31 7.42
C LYS A 134 -16.89 -17.57 6.12
N LEU A 135 -16.25 -17.36 4.96
CA LEU A 135 -16.87 -17.62 3.66
C LEU A 135 -17.12 -19.11 3.43
N MET A 136 -16.13 -19.97 3.67
CA MET A 136 -16.28 -21.42 3.53
C MET A 136 -17.41 -21.96 4.40
N LYS A 137 -17.52 -21.49 5.66
CA LYS A 137 -18.63 -21.85 6.55
C LYS A 137 -19.99 -21.36 6.02
N ARG A 138 -20.05 -20.16 5.44
CA ARG A 138 -21.31 -19.56 4.97
C ARG A 138 -21.87 -20.29 3.75
N TYR A 139 -21.00 -20.68 2.82
CA TYR A 139 -21.39 -21.27 1.55
C TYR A 139 -21.26 -22.80 1.53
N HIS A 140 -20.81 -23.43 2.62
CA HIS A 140 -20.58 -24.87 2.74
C HIS A 140 -19.61 -25.42 1.67
N GLU A 141 -18.70 -24.58 1.20
CA GLU A 141 -17.72 -24.92 0.18
C GLU A 141 -16.40 -25.33 0.82
N THR A 142 -15.72 -26.31 0.19
CA THR A 142 -14.33 -26.64 0.47
C THR A 142 -13.55 -26.40 -0.81
N ILE A 143 -12.77 -25.31 -0.87
CA ILE A 143 -11.85 -25.07 -1.99
C ILE A 143 -10.58 -25.87 -1.70
N ASN A 144 -10.39 -26.96 -2.46
CA ASN A 144 -9.19 -27.79 -2.44
C ASN A 144 -8.07 -27.18 -3.28
#